data_AF-W8BV81-F1
#
_entry.id   AF-W8BV81-F1
#
_cell.length_a   1.000
_cell.length_b   1.000
_cell.length_c   1.000
_cell.angle_alpha   90.00
_cell.angle_beta   90.00
_cell.angle_gamma   90.00
#
_symmetry.space_group_name_H-M   'P 1'
#
loop_
_entity.id
_entity.type
_entity.pdbx_description
1 polymer ?
#
loop_
_entity_poly.entity_id
_entity_poly.type
_entity_poly.pdbx_seq_one_letter_code
_entity_poly.pdbx_strand_id
1 'polypeptide(L)'
;MPHTDGPLFHPTISTITCGSYTVLEFIDGRVNTLDHTETGPQEETNNIESFQPESSPRETAFKILLEPRSLLILKDSLYRDYLHAINEFKEDTLCDKICNYENCETTHKMGDILKRGTRISLTIRHVPKTTKMKLKFC
;
A
#
# COMPACT_ATOMS: atom_id res chain seq x y z
N MET A 1 -7.27 4.26 -5.60
CA MET A 1 -7.38 4.92 -4.28
C MET A 1 -6.40 4.30 -3.29
N PRO A 2 -5.58 5.11 -2.60
CA PRO A 2 -4.65 4.63 -1.56
C PRO A 2 -5.37 4.00 -0.35
N HIS A 3 -4.90 2.85 0.12
CA HIS A 3 -5.46 2.16 1.28
C HIS A 3 -4.48 1.17 1.92
N THR A 4 -4.81 0.68 3.12
CA THR A 4 -4.18 -0.49 3.76
C THR A 4 -5.16 -1.67 3.77
N ASP A 5 -4.69 -2.92 3.89
CA ASP A 5 -5.56 -4.11 3.98
C ASP A 5 -6.34 -4.23 5.31
N GLY A 6 -5.96 -3.46 6.32
CA GLY A 6 -6.61 -3.44 7.64
C GLY A 6 -6.15 -4.56 8.60
N PRO A 7 -6.59 -4.54 9.86
CA PRO A 7 -6.02 -5.39 10.92
C PRO A 7 -6.60 -6.82 10.97
N LEU A 8 -7.55 -7.16 10.09
CA LEU A 8 -8.25 -8.45 10.14
C LEU A 8 -7.34 -9.65 9.81
N PHE A 9 -6.35 -9.43 8.93
CA PHE A 9 -5.48 -10.49 8.44
C PHE A 9 -4.18 -10.56 9.26
N HIS A 10 -3.52 -11.71 9.24
CA HIS A 10 -2.11 -11.79 9.60
C HIS A 10 -1.33 -10.74 8.79
N PRO A 11 -0.33 -10.04 9.35
CA PRO A 11 0.36 -8.90 8.72
C PRO A 11 1.32 -9.34 7.60
N THR A 12 0.79 -10.10 6.64
CA THR A 12 1.45 -10.59 5.46
C THR A 12 0.39 -10.88 4.40
N ILE A 13 0.54 -10.28 3.23
CA ILE A 13 -0.27 -10.57 2.06
C ILE A 13 0.60 -10.96 0.89
N SER A 14 0.04 -11.78 0.00
CA SER A 14 0.71 -12.21 -1.21
C SER A 14 -0.18 -11.92 -2.41
N THR A 15 0.37 -11.30 -3.44
CA THR A 15 -0.36 -10.94 -4.65
C THR A 15 0.36 -11.48 -5.87
N ILE A 16 -0.31 -12.33 -6.63
CA ILE A 16 0.17 -12.82 -7.92
C ILE A 16 -0.40 -11.90 -9.00
N THR A 17 0.45 -11.40 -9.90
CA THR A 17 0.03 -10.58 -11.05
C THR A 17 0.04 -11.41 -12.33
N CYS A 18 -1.07 -11.43 -13.06
CA CYS A 18 -1.24 -12.18 -14.32
C CYS A 18 -1.79 -11.26 -15.43
N GLY A 19 -1.52 -11.61 -16.68
CA GLY A 19 -1.96 -10.83 -17.85
C GLY A 19 -1.03 -9.66 -18.13
N SER A 20 -1.45 -8.45 -17.74
CA SER A 20 -0.65 -7.22 -17.88
C SER A 20 0.04 -6.81 -16.58
N TYR A 21 1.05 -5.93 -16.70
CA TYR A 21 1.78 -5.37 -15.58
C TYR A 21 0.92 -4.36 -14.79
N THR A 22 1.41 -3.91 -13.64
CA THR A 22 0.95 -2.67 -13.03
C THR A 22 2.07 -1.99 -12.26
N VAL A 23 1.92 -0.69 -11.96
CA VAL A 23 2.76 0.02 -11.01
C VAL A 23 1.96 0.21 -9.73
N LEU A 24 2.46 -0.36 -8.64
CA LEU A 24 1.90 -0.20 -7.30
C LEU A 24 2.65 0.93 -6.59
N GLU A 25 1.93 1.97 -6.22
CA GLU A 25 2.48 3.12 -5.51
C GLU A 25 2.29 2.96 -4.00
N PHE A 26 3.32 3.32 -3.24
CA PHE A 26 3.32 3.31 -1.79
C PHE A 26 3.49 4.73 -1.26
N ILE A 27 2.62 5.08 -0.32
CA ILE A 27 2.60 6.37 0.39
C ILE A 27 2.79 6.06 1.86
N ASP A 28 3.70 6.75 2.53
CA ASP A 28 3.90 6.58 3.97
C ASP A 28 2.72 7.19 4.73
N GLY A 29 1.97 6.35 5.45
CA GLY A 29 0.81 6.75 6.23
C GLY A 29 1.14 7.57 7.47
N ARG A 30 2.41 7.60 7.91
CA ARG A 30 2.87 8.31 9.11
C ARG A 30 3.22 9.78 8.84
N VAL A 31 3.50 10.14 7.58
CA VAL A 31 3.98 11.49 7.23
C VAL A 31 2.93 12.58 7.49
N ASN A 32 1.64 12.23 7.55
CA ASN A 32 0.58 13.18 7.92
C ASN A 32 0.34 13.36 9.44
N THR A 33 1.03 12.63 10.32
CA THR A 33 0.85 12.79 11.78
C THR A 33 1.88 13.73 12.43
N LEU A 34 2.82 14.29 11.66
CA LEU A 34 3.91 15.13 12.21
C LEU A 34 3.76 16.63 11.94
N ASP A 35 2.82 17.04 11.07
CA ASP A 35 2.52 18.46 10.81
C ASP A 35 1.62 19.12 11.88
N HIS A 36 1.32 18.40 12.97
CA HIS A 36 0.72 18.96 14.18
C HIS A 36 1.69 18.83 15.37
N THR A 37 2.84 19.50 15.30
CA THR A 37 3.60 19.87 16.50
C THR A 37 3.19 21.26 16.95
N GLU A 38 1.95 21.40 17.41
CA GLU A 38 1.66 22.42 18.42
C GLU A 38 1.89 21.79 19.79
N THR A 39 2.81 22.40 20.52
CA THR A 39 3.15 22.11 21.92
C THR A 39 1.90 22.18 22.82
N GLY A 40 1.49 21.06 23.41
CA GLY A 40 0.48 21.01 24.47
C GLY A 40 0.35 19.60 25.06
N PRO A 41 0.13 19.45 26.38
CA PRO A 41 0.23 18.16 27.05
C PRO A 41 -0.92 17.22 26.68
N GLN A 42 -0.55 15.94 26.63
CA GLN A 42 -1.33 14.79 26.21
C GLN A 42 -2.46 14.48 27.22
N GLU A 43 -3.71 14.51 26.77
CA GLU A 43 -4.83 13.86 27.47
C GLU A 43 -5.50 12.85 26.54
N GLU A 44 -5.69 11.64 27.06
CA GLU A 44 -6.33 10.50 26.41
C GLU A 44 -7.85 10.69 26.37
N THR A 45 -8.44 10.97 25.20
CA THR A 45 -9.88 10.75 25.00
C THR A 45 -10.25 10.37 23.57
N ASN A 46 -10.76 9.13 23.44
CA ASN A 46 -11.86 8.65 22.59
C ASN A 46 -12.17 9.31 21.23
N ASN A 47 -12.03 8.48 20.18
CA ASN A 47 -12.82 8.42 18.93
C ASN A 47 -13.79 9.58 18.64
N ILE A 48 -13.37 10.48 17.76
CA ILE A 48 -14.24 11.12 16.76
C ILE A 48 -13.47 11.12 15.44
N GLU A 49 -13.98 10.40 14.44
CA GLU A 49 -13.52 10.50 13.04
C GLU A 49 -13.81 11.92 12.54
N SER A 50 -12.84 12.83 12.70
CA SER A 50 -12.88 14.13 12.06
C SER A 50 -12.46 13.96 10.60
N PHE A 51 -13.45 13.98 9.69
CA PHE A 51 -13.23 14.25 8.27
C PHE A 51 -12.60 15.64 8.12
N GLN A 52 -11.29 15.69 7.90
CA GLN A 52 -10.61 16.89 7.42
C GLN A 52 -10.46 16.85 5.89
N PRO A 53 -10.59 17.99 5.20
CA PRO A 53 -10.53 18.05 3.75
C PRO A 53 -9.11 17.80 3.23
N GLU A 54 -8.96 16.71 2.46
CA GLU A 54 -7.79 16.31 1.67
C GLU A 54 -7.30 17.49 0.80
N SER A 55 -6.29 18.24 1.24
CA SER A 55 -5.85 19.47 0.55
C SER A 55 -4.35 19.53 0.21
N SER A 56 -3.62 18.42 0.37
CA SER A 56 -2.35 18.20 -0.32
C SER A 56 -2.27 16.76 -0.85
N PRO A 57 -1.84 16.53 -2.11
CA PRO A 57 -1.60 15.18 -2.59
C PRO A 57 -0.52 14.53 -1.72
N ARG A 58 -0.84 13.44 -1.04
CA ARG A 58 0.16 12.69 -0.27
C ARG A 58 1.28 12.25 -1.21
N GLU A 59 2.52 12.55 -0.87
CA GLU A 59 3.65 12.24 -1.74
C GLU A 59 3.86 10.71 -1.83
N THR A 60 4.03 10.21 -3.06
CA THR A 60 4.46 8.83 -3.29
C THR A 60 5.88 8.63 -2.76
N ALA A 61 6.03 7.77 -1.75
CA ALA A 61 7.32 7.40 -1.17
C ALA A 61 8.15 6.58 -2.15
N PHE A 62 7.55 5.53 -2.73
CA PHE A 62 8.17 4.71 -3.76
C PHE A 62 7.11 3.93 -4.56
N LYS A 63 7.56 3.29 -5.63
CA LYS A 63 6.74 2.48 -6.53
C LYS A 63 7.36 1.10 -6.72
N ILE A 64 6.53 0.11 -7.02
CA ILE A 64 6.95 -1.23 -7.41
C ILE A 64 6.33 -1.56 -8.77
N LEU A 65 7.16 -1.95 -9.73
CA LEU A 65 6.72 -2.50 -11.01
C LEU A 65 6.41 -3.98 -10.84
N LEU A 66 5.16 -4.37 -11.07
CA LEU A 66 4.68 -5.75 -10.97
C LEU A 66 4.50 -6.34 -12.37
N GLU A 67 5.51 -7.05 -12.85
CA GLU A 67 5.46 -7.76 -14.14
C GLU A 67 4.46 -8.94 -14.11
N PRO A 68 3.92 -9.37 -15.26
CA PRO A 68 3.13 -10.60 -15.34
C PRO A 68 3.93 -11.82 -14.87
N ARG A 69 3.27 -12.69 -14.10
CA ARG A 69 3.85 -13.88 -13.42
C ARG A 69 4.77 -13.54 -12.26
N SER A 70 4.68 -12.33 -11.70
CA SER A 70 5.35 -11.96 -10.45
C SER A 70 4.51 -12.32 -9.22
N LEU A 71 5.21 -12.57 -8.10
CA LEU A 71 4.66 -12.70 -6.76
C LEU A 71 5.18 -11.55 -5.90
N LEU A 72 4.27 -10.70 -5.43
CA LEU A 72 4.57 -9.67 -4.44
C LEU A 72 4.20 -10.18 -3.05
N ILE A 73 5.11 -10.09 -2.08
CA ILE A 73 4.85 -10.38 -0.68
C ILE A 73 5.01 -9.08 0.11
N LEU A 74 3.91 -8.54 0.65
CA LEU A 74 3.94 -7.40 1.56
C LEU A 74 3.83 -7.89 2.99
N LYS A 75 4.73 -7.47 3.87
CA LYS A 75 4.76 -7.88 5.27
C LYS A 75 5.22 -6.74 6.18
N ASP A 76 5.06 -6.93 7.48
CA ASP A 76 5.62 -6.06 8.51
C ASP A 76 5.17 -4.60 8.34
N SER A 77 6.09 -3.63 8.35
CA SER A 77 5.77 -2.20 8.21
C SER A 77 5.10 -1.86 6.89
N LEU A 78 5.49 -2.54 5.79
CA LEU A 78 4.91 -2.29 4.47
C LEU A 78 3.43 -2.67 4.40
N TYR A 79 3.00 -3.64 5.22
CA TYR A 79 1.60 -4.03 5.34
C TYR A 79 0.80 -3.05 6.22
N ARG A 80 1.41 -2.53 7.29
CA ARG A 80 0.72 -1.78 8.35
C ARG A 80 0.67 -0.28 8.08
N ASP A 81 1.79 0.26 7.64
CA ASP A 81 2.07 1.69 7.73
C ASP A 81 2.03 2.41 6.38
N TYR A 82 2.08 1.66 5.28
CA TYR A 82 2.07 2.23 3.93
C TYR A 82 0.72 2.01 3.26
N LEU A 83 0.16 3.10 2.73
CA LEU A 83 -0.99 3.04 1.86
C LEU A 83 -0.50 2.63 0.47
N HIS A 84 -1.15 1.63 -0.13
CA HIS A 84 -0.86 1.21 -1.48
C HIS A 84 -1.98 1.62 -2.44
N ALA A 85 -1.61 2.00 -3.66
CA ALA A 85 -2.53 2.47 -4.69
C ALA A 85 -2.11 1.99 -6.08
N ILE A 86 -3.10 1.71 -6.92
CA ILE A 86 -2.92 1.64 -8.37
C ILE A 86 -3.65 2.85 -8.94
N ASN A 87 -2.91 3.72 -9.64
CA ASN A 87 -3.49 4.89 -10.29
C ASN A 87 -4.31 4.47 -11.53
N GLU A 88 -5.36 5.21 -11.84
CA GLU A 88 -6.29 4.91 -12.95
C GLU A 88 -5.77 5.44 -14.30
N PHE A 89 -4.58 4.99 -14.68
CA PHE A 89 -3.95 5.34 -15.95
C PHE A 89 -4.01 4.21 -16.96
N LYS A 90 -3.89 4.56 -18.24
CA LYS A 90 -3.78 3.60 -19.36
C LYS A 90 -2.34 3.23 -19.68
N GLU A 91 -1.38 4.00 -19.18
CA GLU A 91 0.04 3.80 -19.39
C GLU A 91 0.84 4.36 -18.20
N ASP A 92 2.04 3.84 -17.99
CA ASP A 92 2.98 4.32 -16.96
C ASP A 92 4.33 4.62 -17.60
N THR A 93 4.97 5.70 -17.15
CA THR A 93 6.37 5.99 -17.48
C THR A 93 7.27 5.47 -16.37
N LEU A 94 8.26 4.64 -16.71
CA LEU A 94 9.21 4.13 -15.74
C LEU A 94 10.11 5.27 -15.23
N CYS A 95 10.24 5.37 -13.90
CA CYS A 95 10.96 6.44 -13.22
C CYS A 95 11.82 5.89 -12.08
N ASP A 96 12.69 6.75 -11.57
CA ASP A 96 13.60 6.52 -10.45
C ASP A 96 12.90 6.13 -9.13
N LYS A 97 11.62 6.47 -8.95
CA LYS A 97 10.84 6.03 -7.79
C LYS A 97 10.50 4.52 -7.80
N ILE A 98 10.78 3.78 -8.89
CA ILE A 98 10.55 2.32 -8.96
C ILE A 98 11.69 1.58 -8.28
N CYS A 99 11.47 1.12 -7.04
CA CYS A 99 12.55 0.59 -6.21
C CYS A 99 13.03 -0.81 -6.61
N ASN A 100 12.24 -1.57 -7.38
CA ASN A 100 12.62 -2.89 -7.89
C ASN A 100 13.09 -2.86 -9.35
N TYR A 101 13.48 -1.70 -9.87
CA TYR A 101 13.86 -1.55 -11.28
C TYR A 101 15.00 -2.51 -11.69
N GLU A 102 16.00 -2.71 -10.83
CA GLU A 102 17.12 -3.63 -11.07
C GLU A 102 16.65 -5.07 -11.38
N ASN A 103 15.48 -5.49 -10.86
CA ASN A 103 14.91 -6.81 -11.14
C ASN A 103 14.24 -6.89 -12.52
N CYS A 104 13.96 -5.73 -13.14
CA CYS A 104 13.17 -5.59 -14.36
C CYS A 104 14.00 -4.99 -15.53
N GLU A 105 15.24 -4.59 -15.28
CA GLU A 105 16.09 -3.85 -16.22
C GLU A 105 16.49 -4.65 -17.48
N THR A 106 16.37 -5.98 -17.43
CA THR A 106 16.58 -6.84 -18.61
C THR A 106 15.48 -6.68 -19.66
N THR A 107 14.27 -6.31 -19.21
CA THR A 107 13.06 -6.20 -20.05
C THR A 107 12.74 -4.75 -20.38
N HIS A 108 13.08 -3.84 -19.47
CA HIS A 108 12.62 -2.46 -19.48
C HIS A 108 13.77 -1.46 -19.30
N LYS A 109 13.61 -0.26 -19.86
CA LYS A 109 14.54 0.86 -19.70
C LYS A 109 13.88 1.98 -18.92
N MET A 110 14.69 2.72 -18.14
CA MET A 110 14.23 3.93 -17.47
C MET A 110 13.69 4.94 -18.50
N GLY A 111 12.50 5.49 -18.24
CA GLY A 111 11.78 6.36 -19.17
C GLY A 111 10.87 5.65 -20.18
N ASP A 112 10.86 4.31 -20.23
CA ASP A 112 9.92 3.57 -21.07
C ASP A 112 8.47 3.90 -20.72
N ILE A 113 7.64 4.03 -21.74
CA ILE A 113 6.18 4.17 -21.61
C ILE A 113 5.55 2.81 -21.83
N LEU A 114 5.06 2.20 -20.76
CA LEU A 114 4.39 0.92 -20.79
C LEU A 114 2.88 1.13 -20.91
N LYS A 115 2.22 0.40 -21.81
CA LYS A 115 0.75 0.45 -21.97
C LYS A 115 0.10 -0.66 -21.16
N ARG A 116 -0.85 -0.30 -20.31
CA ARG A 116 -1.61 -1.27 -19.51
C ARG A 116 -2.58 -2.04 -20.40
N GLY A 117 -2.72 -3.32 -20.11
CA GLY A 117 -3.74 -4.19 -20.66
C GLY A 117 -4.59 -4.81 -19.55
N THR A 118 -5.38 -5.82 -19.89
CA THR A 118 -6.15 -6.58 -18.90
C THR A 118 -5.21 -7.29 -17.92
N ARG A 119 -5.34 -6.95 -16.65
CA ARG A 119 -4.59 -7.54 -15.53
C ARG A 119 -5.54 -8.30 -14.62
N ILE A 120 -5.11 -9.47 -14.17
CA ILE A 120 -5.75 -10.24 -13.10
C ILE A 120 -4.78 -10.26 -11.92
N SER A 121 -5.27 -9.95 -10.72
CA SER A 121 -4.50 -10.13 -9.49
C SER A 121 -5.16 -11.12 -8.56
N LEU A 122 -4.39 -12.12 -8.13
CA LEU A 122 -4.83 -13.06 -7.10
C LEU A 122 -4.16 -12.68 -5.78
N THR A 123 -4.96 -12.14 -4.85
CA THR A 123 -4.49 -11.76 -3.52
C THR A 123 -4.85 -12.84 -2.51
N ILE A 124 -3.84 -13.34 -1.80
CA ILE A 124 -3.95 -14.39 -0.80
C ILE A 124 -3.65 -13.76 0.57
N ARG A 125 -4.57 -13.96 1.51
CA ARG A 125 -4.47 -13.43 2.88
C ARG A 125 -4.79 -14.55 3.89
N HIS A 126 -4.12 -14.52 5.05
CA HIS A 126 -4.39 -15.44 6.15
C HIS A 126 -5.28 -14.76 7.20
N VAL A 127 -6.44 -15.33 7.47
CA VAL A 127 -7.34 -14.90 8.55
C VAL A 127 -7.09 -15.81 9.77
N PRO A 128 -6.48 -15.29 10.86
CA PRO A 128 -6.27 -16.10 12.07
C PRO A 128 -7.61 -16.50 12.70
N LYS A 129 -7.73 -17.76 13.13
CA LYS A 129 -8.87 -18.19 13.94
C LYS A 129 -8.78 -17.52 15.31
N THR A 130 -9.74 -16.64 15.63
CA THR A 130 -9.81 -16.01 16.96
C THR A 130 -11.05 -16.50 17.71
N THR A 131 -10.85 -17.29 18.76
CA THR A 131 -11.92 -17.57 19.73
C THR A 131 -11.92 -16.45 20.76
N LYS A 132 -12.84 -15.49 20.62
CA LYS A 132 -13.05 -14.44 21.64
C LYS A 132 -13.85 -15.03 22.80
N MET A 133 -13.19 -15.66 23.75
CA MET A 133 -13.83 -16.03 25.02
C MET A 133 -14.08 -14.75 25.82
N LYS A 134 -15.30 -14.22 25.78
CA LYS A 134 -15.71 -13.13 26.67
C LYS A 134 -15.95 -13.71 28.07
N LEU A 135 -14.91 -13.72 28.89
CA LEU A 135 -15.05 -13.95 30.32
C LEU A 135 -15.84 -12.78 30.91
N LYS A 136 -17.12 -13.00 31.24
CA LYS A 136 -17.86 -12.12 32.12
C LYS A 136 -17.40 -12.45 33.54
N PHE A 137 -16.59 -11.59 34.14
CA PHE A 137 -16.44 -11.61 35.58
C PHE A 137 -17.71 -11.00 36.18
N CYS A 138 -18.33 -11.76 37.10
CA CYS A 138 -19.55 -11.38 37.81
C CYS A 138 -19.34 -10.17 38.72
#